data_AF-A0A9D8DIT8-F1
#
_entry.id   AF-A0A9D8DIT8-F1
#
_cell.length_a   1.000
_cell.length_b   1.000
_cell.length_c   1.000
_cell.angle_alpha   90.00
_cell.angle_beta   90.00
_cell.angle_gamma   90.00
#
_symmetry.space_group_name_H-M   'P 1'
#
loop_
_entity.id
_entity.type
_entity.pdbx_description
1 polymer ?
#
loop_
_entity_poly.entity_id
_entity_poly.type
_entity_poly.pdbx_seq_one_letter_code
_entity_poly.pdbx_strand_id
1 'polypeptide(L)'
;MPASPLPGLEACAAFADRVVGTLWWHSRFPEHTLDKMPRFRPGKGARQAFFREEDDGGFSITLPRRYRTKGVVLHELAHWALCDQPHLAHHGRAFTRLLLDATNEFCGDARAEKLAASYEEFGVQVGHPPQLTVDGHLEYGWDERPRLDIDR
;
A
#
# COMPACT_ATOMS: atom_id res chain seq x y z
N MET A 1 2.57 -1.56 18.74
CA MET A 1 3.01 -0.22 18.25
C MET A 1 1.89 0.79 18.50
N PRO A 2 2.08 1.90 19.22
CA PRO A 2 1.01 2.88 19.38
C PRO A 2 0.69 3.42 17.98
N ALA A 3 -0.54 3.15 17.53
CA ALA A 3 -1.03 3.57 16.23
C ALA A 3 -0.91 5.09 16.07
N SER A 4 -0.83 5.59 14.84
CA SER A 4 -1.22 6.96 14.53
C SER A 4 -2.71 6.89 14.15
N PRO A 5 -3.64 6.89 15.14
CA PRO A 5 -5.04 6.63 14.89
C PRO A 5 -5.66 7.76 14.06
N LEU A 6 -6.64 7.39 13.24
CA LEU A 6 -7.45 8.30 12.46
C LEU A 6 -8.88 8.27 13.04
N PRO A 7 -9.49 9.44 13.36
CA PRO A 7 -10.71 9.51 14.15
C PRO A 7 -11.96 8.92 13.46
N GLY A 8 -11.91 8.67 12.15
CA GLY A 8 -13.05 8.19 11.37
C GLY A 8 -12.67 7.81 9.95
N LEU A 9 -13.64 7.33 9.16
CA LEU A 9 -13.42 7.00 7.75
C LEU A 9 -13.06 8.24 6.92
N GLU A 10 -13.65 9.40 7.23
CA GLU A 10 -13.32 10.67 6.57
C GLU A 10 -11.84 11.03 6.77
N ALA A 11 -11.30 10.84 7.98
CA ALA A 11 -9.89 11.07 8.24
C ALA A 11 -8.98 10.03 7.56
N CYS A 12 -9.46 8.80 7.34
CA CYS A 12 -8.77 7.82 6.49
C CYS A 12 -8.75 8.27 5.03
N ALA A 13 -9.89 8.68 4.49
CA ALA A 13 -10.01 9.18 3.12
C ALA A 13 -9.16 10.45 2.91
N ALA A 14 -9.19 11.41 3.82
CA ALA A 14 -8.37 12.62 3.76
C ALA A 14 -6.86 12.34 3.93
N PHE A 15 -6.49 11.26 4.62
CA PHE A 15 -5.09 10.84 4.65
C PHE A 15 -4.68 10.17 3.33
N ALA A 16 -5.52 9.31 2.77
CA ALA A 16 -5.28 8.68 1.47
C ALA A 16 -5.21 9.72 0.34
N ASP A 17 -6.13 10.68 0.30
CA ASP A 17 -6.14 11.80 -0.64
C ASP A 17 -4.80 12.56 -0.62
N ARG A 18 -4.30 12.90 0.58
CA ARG A 18 -2.98 13.54 0.72
C ARG A 18 -1.82 12.69 0.24
N VAL A 19 -1.88 11.37 0.40
CA VAL A 19 -0.85 10.44 -0.09
C VAL A 19 -0.87 10.40 -1.61
N VAL A 20 -2.04 10.12 -2.19
CA VAL A 20 -2.25 9.94 -3.63
C VAL A 20 -2.02 11.23 -4.40
N GLY A 21 -2.33 12.39 -3.81
CA GLY A 21 -2.09 13.71 -4.40
C GLY A 21 -0.64 14.18 -4.40
N THR A 22 0.33 13.38 -3.94
CA THR A 22 1.75 13.78 -3.92
C THR A 22 2.49 13.46 -5.22
N LEU A 23 3.55 14.23 -5.51
CA LEU A 23 4.52 13.87 -6.55
C LEU A 23 5.24 12.54 -6.23
N TRP A 24 5.42 12.23 -4.94
CA TRP A 24 5.98 10.95 -4.50
C TRP A 24 5.14 9.78 -5.03
N TRP A 25 3.81 9.87 -4.89
CA TRP A 25 2.90 8.84 -5.40
C TRP A 25 2.84 8.85 -6.92
N HIS A 26 2.65 10.02 -7.55
CA HIS A 26 2.53 10.14 -8.99
C HIS A 26 3.76 9.64 -9.76
N SER A 27 4.97 9.88 -9.23
CA SER A 27 6.21 9.37 -9.85
C SER A 27 6.33 7.84 -9.83
N ARG A 28 5.58 7.15 -8.97
CA ARG A 28 5.59 5.68 -8.83
C ARG A 28 4.40 5.01 -9.49
N PHE A 29 3.22 5.63 -9.38
CA PHE A 29 1.94 5.05 -9.80
C PHE A 29 1.13 6.07 -10.61
N PRO A 30 1.59 6.44 -11.82
CA PRO A 30 0.94 7.48 -12.63
C PRO A 30 -0.52 7.16 -12.97
N GLU A 31 -0.86 5.87 -13.08
CA GLU A 31 -2.22 5.39 -13.37
C GLU A 31 -3.17 5.36 -12.16
N HIS A 32 -2.64 5.51 -10.94
CA HIS A 32 -3.38 5.42 -9.68
C HIS A 32 -3.68 6.81 -9.14
N THR A 33 -4.64 7.48 -9.78
CA THR A 33 -4.98 8.89 -9.57
C THR A 33 -6.09 9.09 -8.53
N LEU A 34 -6.30 10.34 -8.09
CA LEU A 34 -7.32 10.69 -7.09
C LEU A 34 -8.75 10.31 -7.52
N ASP A 35 -9.07 10.40 -8.81
CA ASP A 35 -10.39 10.02 -9.36
C ASP A 35 -10.63 8.50 -9.35
N LYS A 36 -9.56 7.70 -9.34
CA LYS A 36 -9.62 6.24 -9.24
C LYS A 36 -9.42 5.71 -7.82
N MET A 37 -9.23 6.60 -6.84
CA MET A 37 -8.89 6.21 -5.47
C MET A 37 -9.99 5.31 -4.85
N PRO A 38 -9.62 4.25 -4.09
CA PRO A 38 -10.60 3.36 -3.49
C PRO A 38 -11.56 4.07 -2.52
N ARG A 39 -12.84 3.70 -2.59
CA ARG A 39 -13.86 4.19 -1.65
C ARG A 39 -13.67 3.55 -0.27
N PHE A 40 -13.63 4.36 0.78
CA PHE A 40 -13.46 3.88 2.15
C PHE A 40 -14.79 3.44 2.75
N ARG A 41 -14.88 2.16 3.13
CA ARG A 41 -16.10 1.54 3.67
C ARG A 41 -15.95 1.14 5.14
N PRO A 42 -17.04 1.18 5.93
CA PRO A 42 -17.02 0.66 7.29
C PRO A 42 -16.95 -0.87 7.27
N GLY A 43 -16.04 -1.45 8.05
CA GLY A 43 -15.94 -2.91 8.22
C GLY A 43 -16.98 -3.51 9.17
N LYS A 44 -18.28 -3.30 8.94
CA LYS A 44 -19.34 -3.96 9.75
C LYS A 44 -19.22 -5.48 9.56
N GLY A 45 -18.87 -6.20 10.63
CA GLY A 45 -18.65 -7.65 10.61
C GLY A 45 -17.28 -8.12 10.09
N ALA A 46 -16.44 -7.21 9.58
CA ALA A 46 -15.12 -7.56 9.07
C ALA A 46 -14.10 -7.78 10.20
N ARG A 47 -13.33 -8.88 10.09
CA ARG A 47 -12.28 -9.23 11.06
C ARG A 47 -10.96 -8.49 10.82
N GLN A 48 -10.75 -7.98 9.60
CA GLN A 48 -9.54 -7.26 9.21
C GLN A 48 -9.87 -6.12 8.25
N ALA A 49 -8.91 -5.21 8.07
CA ALA A 49 -8.90 -4.30 6.94
C ALA A 49 -8.59 -5.07 5.66
N PHE A 50 -9.11 -4.61 4.53
CA PHE A 50 -8.78 -5.17 3.21
C PHE A 50 -9.15 -4.21 2.08
N PHE A 51 -8.32 -4.22 1.04
CA PHE A 51 -8.60 -3.72 -0.30
C PHE A 51 -9.41 -4.75 -1.11
N ARG A 52 -10.22 -4.25 -2.05
CA ARG A 52 -11.01 -5.05 -2.99
C ARG A 52 -11.25 -4.28 -4.29
N GLU A 53 -11.17 -4.99 -5.42
CA GLU A 53 -11.78 -4.58 -6.69
C GLU A 53 -13.26 -4.96 -6.71
N GLU A 54 -14.10 -4.02 -7.11
CA GLU A 54 -15.55 -4.13 -7.09
C GLU A 54 -16.09 -4.52 -8.48
N ASP A 55 -17.25 -5.17 -8.52
CA ASP A 55 -17.87 -5.62 -9.77
C ASP A 55 -18.20 -4.48 -10.75
N ASP A 56 -18.29 -3.23 -10.25
CA ASP A 56 -18.52 -2.02 -11.05
C ASP A 56 -17.24 -1.42 -11.66
N GLY A 57 -16.10 -2.12 -11.54
CA GLY A 57 -14.79 -1.64 -11.96
C GLY A 57 -14.18 -0.59 -11.02
N GLY A 58 -14.84 -0.31 -9.90
CA GLY A 58 -14.30 0.56 -8.85
C GLY A 58 -13.44 -0.21 -7.84
N PHE A 59 -12.83 0.54 -6.92
CA PHE A 59 -12.07 -0.03 -5.82
C PHE A 59 -12.66 0.35 -4.47
N SER A 60 -12.50 -0.53 -3.47
CA SER A 60 -12.84 -0.19 -2.09
C SER A 60 -11.79 -0.64 -1.09
N ILE A 61 -11.71 0.11 0.02
CA ILE A 61 -10.93 -0.25 1.20
C ILE A 61 -11.89 -0.32 2.39
N THR A 62 -12.04 -1.52 2.94
CA THR A 62 -12.89 -1.75 4.12
C THR A 62 -12.07 -1.60 5.40
N LEU A 63 -12.45 -0.65 6.27
CA LEU A 63 -11.74 -0.35 7.53
C LEU A 63 -12.63 -0.49 8.77
N PRO A 64 -12.52 -1.60 9.52
CA PRO A 64 -13.05 -1.67 10.88
C PRO A 64 -12.39 -0.62 11.78
N ARG A 65 -13.12 -0.14 12.80
CA ARG A 65 -12.67 0.98 13.67
C ARG A 65 -11.26 0.79 14.24
N ARG A 66 -10.91 -0.42 14.68
CA ARG A 66 -9.59 -0.72 15.27
C ARG A 66 -8.40 -0.61 14.30
N TYR A 67 -8.67 -0.65 12.99
CA TYR A 67 -7.65 -0.61 11.94
C TYR A 67 -7.50 0.78 11.31
N ARG A 68 -8.22 1.80 11.79
CA ARG A 68 -8.15 3.16 11.26
C ARG A 68 -6.88 3.86 11.72
N THR A 69 -5.77 3.54 11.08
CA THR A 69 -4.44 4.07 11.38
C THR A 69 -3.75 4.42 10.08
N LYS A 70 -2.83 5.39 10.09
CA LYS A 70 -2.04 5.73 8.89
C LYS A 70 -1.37 4.49 8.27
N GLY A 71 -0.71 3.67 9.09
CA GLY A 71 0.00 2.48 8.62
C GLY A 71 -0.89 1.46 7.92
N VAL A 72 -2.12 1.24 8.43
CA VAL A 72 -3.08 0.36 7.74
C VAL A 72 -3.58 1.01 6.46
N VAL A 73 -3.87 2.32 6.45
CA VAL A 73 -4.28 2.99 5.19
C VAL A 73 -3.19 2.86 4.14
N LEU A 74 -1.91 3.05 4.50
CA LEU A 74 -0.78 2.82 3.58
C LEU A 74 -0.68 1.36 3.12
N HIS A 75 -0.94 0.40 4.01
CA HIS A 75 -0.97 -1.04 3.66
C HIS A 75 -2.02 -1.33 2.59
N GLU A 76 -3.25 -0.84 2.78
CA GLU A 76 -4.33 -1.07 1.81
C GLU A 76 -4.11 -0.27 0.51
N LEU A 77 -3.49 0.92 0.57
CA LEU A 77 -3.08 1.65 -0.63
C LEU A 77 -1.97 0.93 -1.39
N ALA A 78 -1.05 0.22 -0.71
CA ALA A 78 -0.03 -0.59 -1.37
C ALA A 78 -0.65 -1.78 -2.13
N HIS A 79 -1.74 -2.36 -1.62
CA HIS A 79 -2.51 -3.35 -2.37
C HIS A 79 -3.13 -2.78 -3.63
N TRP A 80 -3.70 -1.58 -3.53
CA TRP A 80 -4.24 -0.88 -4.70
C TRP A 80 -3.14 -0.57 -5.71
N ALA A 81 -2.01 0.03 -5.29
CA ALA A 81 -0.91 0.42 -6.16
C ALA A 81 -0.28 -0.73 -6.96
N LEU A 82 -0.39 -1.97 -6.48
CA LEU A 82 0.18 -3.16 -7.09
C LEU A 82 -0.89 -4.10 -7.69
N CYS A 83 -2.17 -3.70 -7.72
CA CYS A 83 -3.24 -4.60 -8.20
C CYS A 83 -3.11 -4.94 -9.69
N ASP A 84 -2.56 -4.01 -10.49
CA ASP A 84 -2.37 -4.18 -11.93
C ASP A 84 -1.06 -4.94 -12.28
N GLN A 85 -0.33 -5.43 -11.28
CA GLN A 85 0.92 -6.17 -11.44
C GLN A 85 0.74 -7.66 -11.08
N PRO A 86 0.10 -8.47 -11.96
CA PRO A 86 -0.32 -9.83 -11.62
C PRO A 86 0.86 -10.79 -11.33
N HIS A 87 2.06 -10.45 -11.79
CA HIS A 87 3.25 -11.26 -11.56
C HIS A 87 3.85 -11.07 -10.15
N LEU A 88 3.43 -10.02 -9.43
CA LEU A 88 3.89 -9.73 -8.07
C LEU A 88 3.01 -10.43 -7.04
N ALA A 89 3.61 -10.84 -5.93
CA ALA A 89 2.86 -11.39 -4.81
C ALA A 89 2.10 -10.30 -4.05
N HIS A 90 0.85 -10.58 -3.66
CA HIS A 90 0.03 -9.67 -2.83
C HIS A 90 0.75 -9.13 -1.58
N HIS A 91 1.56 -9.96 -0.93
CA HIS A 91 2.43 -9.60 0.21
C HIS A 91 3.88 -10.03 -0.05
N GLY A 92 4.40 -9.70 -1.25
CA GLY A 92 5.77 -10.01 -1.68
C GLY A 92 6.85 -9.05 -1.20
N ARG A 93 8.02 -9.15 -1.83
CA ARG A 93 9.19 -8.30 -1.53
C ARG A 93 8.93 -6.86 -1.97
N ALA A 94 8.32 -6.67 -3.14
CA ALA A 94 7.89 -5.41 -3.71
C ALA A 94 6.85 -4.73 -2.82
N PHE A 95 5.82 -5.47 -2.38
CA PHE A 95 4.83 -4.97 -1.43
C PHE A 95 5.49 -4.49 -0.13
N THR A 96 6.36 -5.32 0.44
CA THR A 96 7.08 -5.02 1.68
C THR A 96 7.95 -3.76 1.52
N ARG A 97 8.65 -3.64 0.39
CA ARG A 97 9.47 -2.46 0.07
C ARG A 97 8.63 -1.20 -0.08
N LEU A 98 7.55 -1.27 -0.85
CA LEU A 98 6.62 -0.15 -1.05
C LEU A 98 6.06 0.33 0.29
N LEU A 99 5.60 -0.58 1.15
CA LEU A 99 5.06 -0.24 2.45
C LEU A 99 6.11 0.41 3.36
N LEU A 100 7.38 -0.02 3.28
CA LEU A 100 8.48 0.60 4.00
C LEU A 100 8.76 2.02 3.52
N ASP A 101 8.90 2.22 2.21
CA ASP A 101 9.16 3.53 1.61
C ASP A 101 8.00 4.51 1.88
N ALA A 102 6.75 4.06 1.73
CA ALA A 102 5.57 4.86 2.04
C ALA A 102 5.47 5.20 3.54
N THR A 103 5.85 4.27 4.41
CA THR A 103 5.93 4.54 5.86
C THR A 103 6.97 5.61 6.15
N ASN A 104 8.12 5.57 5.47
CA ASN A 104 9.15 6.60 5.60
C ASN A 104 8.61 7.97 5.20
N GLU A 105 8.02 8.05 4.00
CA GLU A 105 7.50 9.30 3.44
C GLU A 105 6.38 9.92 4.30
N PHE A 106 5.38 9.12 4.69
CA PHE A 106 4.13 9.67 5.26
C PHE A 106 4.02 9.53 6.79
N CYS A 107 4.90 8.74 7.40
CA CYS A 107 4.96 8.53 8.85
C CYS A 107 6.32 8.88 9.47
N GLY A 108 7.36 9.16 8.67
CA GLY A 108 8.70 9.57 9.09
C GLY A 108 9.65 8.42 9.39
N ASP A 109 10.94 8.73 9.35
CA ASP A 109 12.06 7.78 9.48
C ASP A 109 11.94 6.89 10.72
N ALA A 110 11.66 7.46 11.88
CA ALA A 110 11.52 6.69 13.14
C ALA A 110 10.40 5.63 13.10
N ARG A 111 9.39 5.78 12.23
CA ARG A 111 8.35 4.77 12.02
C ARG A 111 8.80 3.72 11.00
N ALA A 112 9.48 4.13 9.94
CA ALA A 112 10.06 3.22 8.96
C ALA A 112 11.13 2.32 9.60
N GLU A 113 12.02 2.86 10.42
CA GLU A 113 13.03 2.10 11.17
C GLU A 113 12.40 1.03 12.06
N LYS A 114 11.33 1.37 12.78
CA LYS A 114 10.59 0.39 13.60
C LYS A 114 9.91 -0.69 12.77
N LEU A 115 9.41 -0.34 11.58
CA LEU A 115 8.83 -1.31 10.66
C LEU A 115 9.91 -2.23 10.08
N ALA A 116 11.05 -1.67 9.66
CA ALA A 116 12.20 -2.42 9.17
C ALA A 116 12.75 -3.38 10.23
N ALA A 117 12.92 -2.92 11.48
CA ALA A 117 13.35 -3.77 12.58
C ALA A 117 12.37 -4.93 12.85
N SER A 118 11.06 -4.68 12.74
CA SER A 118 10.06 -5.74 12.85
C SER A 118 10.15 -6.73 11.68
N TYR A 119 10.36 -6.25 10.45
CA TYR A 119 10.57 -7.13 9.30
C TYR A 119 11.81 -8.01 9.48
N GLU A 120 12.91 -7.45 9.97
CA GLU A 120 14.11 -8.21 10.29
C GLU A 120 13.85 -9.26 11.38
N GLU A 121 13.21 -8.88 12.49
CA GLU A 121 12.86 -9.78 13.60
C GLU A 121 12.03 -10.99 13.13
N PHE A 122 11.10 -10.78 12.21
CA PHE A 122 10.21 -11.83 11.69
C PHE A 122 10.67 -12.43 10.36
N GLY A 123 11.89 -12.12 9.89
CA GLY A 123 12.46 -12.69 8.66
C GLY A 123 11.72 -12.30 7.36
N VAL A 124 10.98 -11.19 7.37
CA VAL A 124 10.24 -10.67 6.21
C VAL A 124 11.22 -10.14 5.17
N GLN A 125 11.14 -10.69 3.96
CA GLN A 125 12.01 -10.30 2.85
C GLN A 125 11.57 -8.95 2.27
N VAL A 126 12.48 -8.00 2.21
CA VAL A 126 12.27 -6.68 1.59
C VAL A 126 12.83 -6.68 0.15
N GLY A 127 12.08 -6.12 -0.79
CA GLY A 127 12.52 -5.93 -2.18
C GLY A 127 13.61 -4.88 -2.32
N HIS A 128 14.22 -4.83 -3.51
CA HIS A 128 15.17 -3.76 -3.82
C HIS A 128 14.47 -2.39 -3.92
N PRO A 129 15.19 -1.28 -3.70
CA PRO A 129 14.66 0.06 -3.98
C PRO A 129 14.07 0.16 -5.39
N PRO A 130 13.06 1.02 -5.61
CA PRO A 130 12.46 1.15 -6.92
C PRO A 130 13.49 1.67 -7.94
N GLN A 131 13.38 1.21 -9.18
CA GLN A 131 14.25 1.60 -10.28
C GLN A 131 13.59 2.67 -11.14
N LEU A 132 14.38 3.65 -11.60
CA LEU A 132 13.90 4.63 -12.57
C LEU A 132 13.75 3.97 -13.95
N THR A 133 12.56 4.02 -14.52
CA THR A 133 12.24 3.51 -15.86
C THR A 133 12.67 4.50 -16.94
N VAL A 134 12.69 4.04 -18.19
CA VAL A 134 13.00 4.89 -19.36
C VAL A 134 12.03 6.06 -19.51
N ASP A 135 10.78 5.88 -19.08
CA ASP A 135 9.73 6.89 -19.12
C ASP A 135 9.77 7.85 -17.91
N GLY A 136 10.77 7.70 -17.02
CA GLY A 136 10.99 8.59 -15.88
C GLY A 136 10.16 8.27 -14.64
N HIS A 137 9.53 7.09 -14.57
CA HIS A 137 8.77 6.64 -13.40
C HIS A 137 9.58 5.70 -12.51
N LEU A 138 9.20 5.56 -11.25
CA LEU A 138 9.84 4.65 -10.29
C LEU A 138 9.06 3.34 -10.19
N GLU A 139 9.70 2.23 -10.56
CA GLU A 139 9.09 0.91 -10.59
C GLU A 139 9.58 0.02 -9.43
N TYR A 140 8.65 -0.62 -8.73
CA TYR A 140 8.91 -1.62 -7.70
C TYR A 140 8.85 -3.03 -8.29
N GLY A 141 9.59 -3.97 -7.70
CA GLY A 141 9.48 -5.40 -8.04
C GLY A 141 10.26 -5.85 -9.28
N TRP A 142 11.07 -4.96 -9.88
CA TRP A 142 11.97 -5.30 -10.99
C TRP A 142 12.95 -6.43 -10.66
N ASP A 143 13.22 -6.67 -9.38
CA ASP A 143 14.09 -7.73 -8.87
C ASP A 143 13.36 -9.05 -8.58
N GLU A 144 12.03 -9.06 -8.66
CA GLU A 144 11.24 -10.28 -8.50
C GLU A 144 11.21 -11.04 -9.82
N ARG A 145 11.47 -12.35 -9.75
CA ARG A 145 11.23 -13.23 -10.90
C ARG A 145 9.72 -13.27 -11.14
N PRO A 146 9.24 -13.14 -12.39
CA PRO A 146 7.84 -13.34 -12.69
C PRO A 146 7.37 -14.65 -12.09
N ARG A 147 6.27 -14.62 -11.34
CA ARG A 147 5.56 -15.85 -11.02
C ARG A 147 5.09 -16.42 -12.36
N LEU A 148 5.79 -17.44 -12.83
CA LEU A 148 5.20 -18.38 -13.78
C LEU A 148 4.08 -19.04 -12.99
N ASP A 149 2.83 -18.72 -13.32
CA ASP A 149 1.68 -19.38 -12.74
C ASP A 149 1.89 -20.89 -12.88
N ILE A 150 2.11 -21.55 -11.73
CA ILE A 150 1.79 -22.96 -11.63
C ILE A 150 0.30 -22.96 -11.37
N ASP A 151 -0.48 -23.17 -12.43
CA ASP A 151 -1.88 -23.60 -12.36
C ASP A 151 -2.07 -24.56 -11.17
N ARG A 152 -2.87 -24.14 -10.16
CA ARG A 152 -3.93 -24.93 -9.50
C ARG A 152 -4.54 -24.23 -8.29
#